data_AF-A0A8R2D635-F1
#
_entry.id   AF-A0A8R2D635-F1
#
_cell.length_a   1.000
_cell.length_b   1.000
_cell.length_c   1.000
_cell.angle_alpha   90.00
_cell.angle_beta   90.00
_cell.angle_gamma   90.00
#
_symmetry.space_group_name_H-M   'P 1'
#
loop_
_entity.id
_entity.type
_entity.pdbx_description
1 polymer ?
#
loop_
_entity_poly.entity_id
_entity_poly.type
_entity_poly.pdbx_seq_one_letter_code
_entity_poly.pdbx_strand_id
1 'polypeptide(L)'
;MGDLKATTIKDALKSWEDENKESASEATNICLQFQWPPIEKMDNNLSVITKCEKLSLSTNMIEKINGLAALRHLKILSLGRNYIKAFTGLEPLADTLEELWISYNFIEKMKGVLGMRKLKVLHMSNNNVKEWAEVNKLAEMESLKDFLFVGTI
;
A
#
# COMPACT_ATOMS: atom_id res chain seq x y z
N MET A 1 10.05 30.34 7.87
CA MET A 1 9.73 28.96 8.29
C MET A 1 10.42 28.05 7.29
N GLY A 2 11.42 27.27 7.72
CA GLY A 2 12.10 26.35 6.80
C GLY A 2 11.14 25.22 6.45
N ASP A 3 11.03 24.89 5.18
CA ASP A 3 10.24 23.75 4.73
C ASP A 3 10.73 22.49 5.47
N LEU A 4 9.86 21.90 6.28
CA LEU A 4 10.12 20.63 6.91
C LEU A 4 10.25 19.58 5.80
N LYS A 5 11.41 18.91 5.72
CA LYS A 5 11.60 17.82 4.77
C LYS A 5 10.66 16.67 5.11
N ALA A 6 10.03 16.09 4.08
CA ALA A 6 9.19 14.90 4.21
C ALA A 6 9.93 13.76 4.94
N THR A 7 9.19 12.96 5.70
CA THR A 7 9.77 11.82 6.43
C THR A 7 10.17 10.75 5.44
N THR A 8 11.43 10.31 5.52
CA THR A 8 11.92 9.19 4.70
C THR A 8 11.46 7.87 5.31
N ILE A 9 11.38 6.81 4.50
CA ILE A 9 11.07 5.46 5.02
C ILE A 9 12.07 5.06 6.10
N LYS A 10 13.35 5.41 5.94
CA LYS A 10 14.39 5.13 6.92
C LYS A 10 14.10 5.79 8.28
N ASP A 11 13.69 7.06 8.26
CA ASP A 11 13.37 7.79 9.49
C ASP A 11 12.10 7.27 10.13
N ALA A 12 11.07 6.97 9.34
CA ALA A 12 9.81 6.38 9.81
C ALA A 12 10.05 5.00 10.45
N LEU A 13 10.85 4.15 9.83
CA LEU A 13 11.21 2.84 10.39
C LEU A 13 11.99 2.99 11.69
N LYS A 14 12.95 3.92 11.76
CA LYS A 14 13.71 4.16 12.99
C LYS A 14 12.80 4.61 14.14
N SER A 15 11.91 5.57 13.89
CA SER A 15 10.92 6.00 14.89
C SER A 15 10.02 4.85 15.33
N TRP A 16 9.59 4.01 14.38
CA TRP A 16 8.80 2.82 14.68
C TRP A 16 9.59 1.82 15.56
N GLU A 17 10.87 1.56 15.28
CA GLU A 17 11.74 0.70 16.11
C GLU A 17 11.90 1.28 17.53
N ASP A 18 12.09 2.59 17.65
CA ASP A 18 12.23 3.28 18.93
C ASP A 18 10.95 3.22 19.78
N GLU A 19 9.77 3.27 19.16
CA GLU A 19 8.47 3.17 19.82
C GLU A 19 8.13 1.73 20.23
N ASN A 20 8.38 0.76 19.36
CA ASN A 20 7.99 -0.65 19.56
C ASN A 20 9.06 -1.46 20.30
N LYS A 21 10.27 -0.92 20.45
CA LYS A 21 11.43 -1.60 21.06
C LYS A 21 11.77 -2.93 20.38
N GLU A 22 11.49 -3.02 19.09
CA GLU A 22 11.72 -4.18 18.23
C GLU A 22 12.47 -3.73 16.98
N SER A 23 13.31 -4.61 16.41
CA SER A 23 13.94 -4.32 15.12
C SER A 23 12.96 -4.57 13.97
N ALA A 24 12.89 -3.62 13.04
CA ALA A 24 12.02 -3.67 11.88
C ALA A 24 12.31 -4.87 10.96
N SER A 25 13.52 -5.43 10.98
CA SER A 25 13.85 -6.61 10.18
C SER A 25 13.22 -7.90 10.71
N GLU A 26 12.91 -7.95 12.00
CA GLU A 26 12.31 -9.10 12.67
C GLU A 26 10.78 -8.96 12.83
N ALA A 27 10.30 -7.72 12.77
CA ALA A 27 8.89 -7.40 12.92
C ALA A 27 8.02 -7.97 11.79
N THR A 28 6.90 -8.56 12.17
CA THR A 28 5.88 -9.07 11.23
C THR A 28 4.79 -8.04 10.93
N ASN A 29 4.61 -7.04 11.80
CA ASN A 29 3.58 -6.01 11.65
C ASN A 29 4.23 -4.64 11.84
N ILE A 30 4.22 -3.81 10.81
CA ILE A 30 4.86 -2.49 10.83
C ILE A 30 3.84 -1.44 10.47
N CYS A 31 3.75 -0.41 11.31
CA CYS A 31 2.74 0.65 11.20
C CYS A 31 3.42 2.01 11.04
N LEU A 32 3.49 2.49 9.81
CA LEU A 32 4.05 3.79 9.41
C LEU A 32 2.93 4.76 8.99
N GLN A 33 1.77 4.66 9.63
CA GLN A 33 0.65 5.55 9.36
C GLN A 33 0.88 6.92 10.00
N PHE A 34 0.26 7.96 9.45
CA PHE A 34 0.20 9.30 10.06
C PHE A 34 1.58 9.89 10.40
N GLN A 35 2.56 9.78 9.50
CA GLN A 35 3.88 10.36 9.76
C GLN A 35 3.80 11.90 9.70
N TRP A 36 4.57 12.57 10.56
CA TRP A 36 4.69 14.02 10.56
C TRP A 36 6.16 14.45 10.64
N PRO A 37 6.71 15.11 9.61
CA PRO A 37 6.15 15.37 8.27
C PRO A 37 5.71 14.09 7.54
N PRO A 38 4.78 14.13 6.57
CA PRO A 38 4.28 12.93 5.92
C PRO A 38 5.32 12.24 5.03
N ILE A 39 5.12 10.95 4.76
CA ILE A 39 5.88 10.23 3.73
C ILE A 39 5.30 10.61 2.36
N GLU A 40 6.11 11.15 1.47
CA GLU A 40 5.70 11.48 0.10
C GLU A 40 6.08 10.39 -0.91
N LYS A 41 7.13 9.62 -0.61
CA LYS A 41 7.73 8.66 -1.55
C LYS A 41 8.13 7.38 -0.82
N MET A 42 7.66 6.26 -1.33
CA MET A 42 8.21 4.96 -0.98
C MET A 42 9.55 4.77 -1.68
N ASP A 43 10.50 4.13 -0.99
CA ASP A 43 11.84 3.87 -1.49
C ASP A 43 12.36 2.48 -1.05
N ASN A 44 13.57 2.14 -1.48
CA ASN A 44 14.17 0.83 -1.23
C ASN A 44 14.59 0.59 0.23
N ASN A 45 14.45 1.56 1.14
CA ASN A 45 14.70 1.30 2.57
C ASN A 45 13.68 0.33 3.16
N LEU A 46 12.53 0.10 2.50
CA LEU A 46 11.63 -1.01 2.85
C LEU A 46 12.28 -2.39 2.68
N SER A 47 13.44 -2.50 2.02
CA SER A 47 14.14 -3.79 1.89
C SER A 47 14.64 -4.38 3.20
N VAL A 48 14.70 -3.60 4.29
CA VAL A 48 15.10 -4.12 5.61
C VAL A 48 14.00 -4.95 6.27
N ILE A 49 12.72 -4.71 5.93
CA ILE A 49 11.56 -5.32 6.60
C ILE A 49 11.16 -6.65 5.95
N THR A 50 12.13 -7.55 5.78
CA THR A 50 11.98 -8.78 5.00
C THR A 50 10.95 -9.77 5.57
N LYS A 51 10.74 -9.78 6.89
CA LYS A 51 9.77 -10.66 7.58
C LYS A 51 8.38 -10.06 7.73
N CYS A 52 8.18 -8.82 7.25
CA CYS A 52 6.92 -8.11 7.41
C CYS A 52 5.79 -8.81 6.65
N GLU A 53 4.72 -9.14 7.37
CA GLU A 53 3.48 -9.69 6.84
C GLU A 53 2.39 -8.62 6.70
N LYS A 54 2.43 -7.56 7.52
CA LYS A 54 1.47 -6.44 7.49
C LYS A 54 2.17 -5.10 7.52
N LEU A 55 1.96 -4.30 6.47
CA LEU A 55 2.53 -2.96 6.35
C LEU A 55 1.41 -1.92 6.24
N SER A 56 1.38 -0.96 7.16
CA SER A 56 0.51 0.20 7.09
C SER A 56 1.29 1.46 6.75
N LEU A 57 0.88 2.13 5.68
CA LEU A 57 1.40 3.41 5.18
C LEU A 57 0.24 4.40 4.96
N SER A 58 -0.91 4.16 5.59
CA SER A 58 -2.10 4.98 5.44
C SER A 58 -1.94 6.38 6.03
N THR A 59 -2.67 7.35 5.48
CA THR A 59 -2.62 8.76 5.91
C THR A 59 -1.23 9.35 5.79
N ASN A 60 -0.69 9.29 4.58
CA ASN A 60 0.57 9.91 4.15
C ASN A 60 0.31 10.68 2.84
N MET A 61 1.36 11.09 2.13
CA MET A 61 1.27 11.82 0.86
C MET A 61 1.89 11.02 -0.29
N ILE A 62 1.81 9.69 -0.25
CA ILE A 62 2.48 8.81 -1.22
C ILE A 62 1.80 8.93 -2.59
N GLU A 63 2.58 9.27 -3.62
CA GLU A 63 2.06 9.33 -5.00
C GLU A 63 2.33 8.04 -5.80
N LYS A 64 3.42 7.34 -5.47
CA LYS A 64 3.92 6.17 -6.22
C LYS A 64 4.32 5.05 -5.28
N ILE A 65 3.85 3.86 -5.61
CA ILE A 65 4.19 2.63 -4.92
C ILE A 65 5.54 2.14 -5.45
N ASN A 66 6.53 1.96 -4.58
CA ASN A 66 7.88 1.52 -4.92
C ASN A 66 8.51 0.75 -3.74
N GLY A 67 9.62 0.05 -3.97
CA GLY A 67 10.42 -0.55 -2.88
C GLY A 67 9.85 -1.84 -2.27
N LEU A 68 8.83 -2.43 -2.87
CA LEU A 68 8.15 -3.63 -2.33
C LEU A 68 8.83 -4.97 -2.71
N ALA A 69 9.86 -4.96 -3.56
CA ALA A 69 10.44 -6.17 -4.15
C ALA A 69 11.07 -7.16 -3.14
N ALA A 70 11.49 -6.67 -1.98
CA ALA A 70 12.08 -7.49 -0.93
C ALA A 70 11.05 -8.11 0.03
N LEU A 71 9.80 -7.66 0.01
CA LEU A 71 8.77 -7.97 1.01
C LEU A 71 8.00 -9.24 0.62
N ARG A 72 8.72 -10.36 0.51
CA ARG A 72 8.19 -11.64 0.02
C ARG A 72 7.16 -12.31 0.94
N HIS A 73 7.02 -11.81 2.16
CA HIS A 73 6.08 -12.33 3.16
C HIS A 73 4.86 -11.43 3.35
N LEU A 74 4.79 -10.30 2.64
CA LEU A 74 3.73 -9.31 2.83
C LEU A 74 2.39 -9.85 2.33
N LYS A 75 1.43 -9.94 3.25
CA LYS A 75 0.06 -10.40 3.04
C LYS A 75 -0.94 -9.25 3.10
N ILE A 76 -0.70 -8.25 3.94
CA ILE A 76 -1.62 -7.12 4.13
C ILE A 76 -0.89 -5.80 3.88
N LEU A 77 -1.43 -4.99 2.98
CA LEU A 77 -0.89 -3.67 2.66
C LEU A 77 -1.99 -2.61 2.78
N SER A 78 -1.76 -1.63 3.65
CA SER A 78 -2.64 -0.48 3.83
C SER A 78 -1.98 0.78 3.30
N LEU A 79 -2.61 1.38 2.28
CA LEU A 79 -2.18 2.59 1.57
C LEU A 79 -3.32 3.61 1.47
N GLY A 80 -4.32 3.53 2.35
CA GLY A 80 -5.47 4.43 2.31
C GLY A 80 -5.09 5.88 2.63
N ARG A 81 -5.85 6.86 2.11
CA ARG A 81 -5.58 8.30 2.31
C ARG A 81 -4.15 8.68 1.88
N ASN A 82 -3.86 8.47 0.60
CA ASN A 82 -2.61 8.87 -0.08
C ASN A 82 -2.96 9.54 -1.43
N TYR A 83 -1.96 9.80 -2.27
CA TYR A 83 -2.11 10.42 -3.59
C TYR A 83 -1.88 9.45 -4.77
N ILE A 84 -2.10 8.15 -4.56
CA ILE A 84 -1.77 7.10 -5.53
C ILE A 84 -2.75 7.13 -6.71
N LYS A 85 -2.22 7.07 -7.94
CA LYS A 85 -3.02 7.15 -9.18
C LYS A 85 -3.15 5.84 -9.95
N ALA A 86 -2.32 4.85 -9.63
CA ALA A 86 -2.29 3.56 -10.30
C ALA A 86 -1.74 2.47 -9.38
N PHE A 87 -2.07 1.21 -9.69
CA PHE A 87 -1.53 0.03 -9.00
C PHE A 87 -0.10 -0.35 -9.41
N THR A 88 0.53 0.43 -10.31
CA THR A 88 1.93 0.22 -10.72
C THR A 88 2.86 0.23 -9.51
N GLY A 89 3.73 -0.77 -9.41
CA GLY A 89 4.64 -0.98 -8.29
C GLY A 89 4.22 -2.10 -7.33
N LEU A 90 3.00 -2.64 -7.48
CA LEU A 90 2.51 -3.79 -6.71
C LEU A 90 2.86 -5.15 -7.32
N GLU A 91 3.38 -5.18 -8.55
CA GLU A 91 3.71 -6.42 -9.28
C GLU A 91 4.58 -7.39 -8.47
N PRO A 92 5.58 -6.95 -7.68
CA PRO A 92 6.37 -7.86 -6.86
C PRO A 92 5.58 -8.63 -5.80
N LEU A 93 4.37 -8.17 -5.45
CA LEU A 93 3.51 -8.77 -4.43
C LEU A 93 2.41 -9.65 -5.02
N ALA A 94 2.39 -9.85 -6.35
CA ALA A 94 1.33 -10.59 -7.05
C ALA A 94 1.06 -12.00 -6.50
N ASP A 95 2.09 -12.63 -5.92
CA ASP A 95 2.04 -13.98 -5.36
C ASP A 95 1.86 -14.06 -3.84
N THR A 96 1.83 -12.92 -3.15
CA THR A 96 1.93 -12.88 -1.68
C THR A 96 0.79 -12.09 -1.05
N LEU A 97 0.35 -10.99 -1.67
CA LEU A 97 -0.64 -10.10 -1.08
C LEU A 97 -2.02 -10.75 -1.06
N GLU A 98 -2.64 -10.75 0.11
CA GLU A 98 -3.98 -11.26 0.38
C GLU A 98 -4.99 -10.14 0.60
N GLU A 99 -4.56 -9.02 1.19
CA GLU A 99 -5.42 -7.88 1.49
C GLU A 99 -4.76 -6.56 1.07
N LEU A 100 -5.50 -5.77 0.29
CA LEU A 100 -5.09 -4.44 -0.14
C LEU A 100 -6.15 -3.41 0.24
N TRP A 101 -5.77 -2.46 1.10
CA TRP A 101 -6.62 -1.34 1.48
C TRP A 101 -6.04 -0.04 0.91
N ILE A 102 -6.65 0.48 -0.13
CA ILE A 102 -6.16 1.65 -0.89
C ILE A 102 -7.27 2.69 -1.13
N SER A 103 -8.25 2.72 -0.23
CA SER A 103 -9.34 3.69 -0.27
C SER A 103 -8.86 5.13 -0.06
N TYR A 104 -9.57 6.12 -0.59
CA TYR A 104 -9.18 7.54 -0.54
C TYR A 104 -7.82 7.79 -1.22
N ASN A 105 -7.77 7.43 -2.50
CA ASN A 105 -6.65 7.70 -3.40
C ASN A 105 -7.22 8.28 -4.72
N PHE A 106 -6.42 8.36 -5.78
CA PHE A 106 -6.80 8.93 -7.06
C PHE A 106 -6.66 7.90 -8.20
N ILE A 107 -6.91 6.62 -7.90
CA ILE A 107 -6.75 5.54 -8.87
C ILE A 107 -7.80 5.64 -9.96
N GLU A 108 -7.36 5.66 -11.22
CA GLU A 108 -8.25 5.82 -12.39
C GLU A 108 -8.51 4.50 -13.13
N LYS A 109 -7.59 3.54 -13.04
CA LYS A 109 -7.61 2.29 -13.82
C LYS A 109 -7.27 1.08 -12.95
N MET A 110 -7.85 -0.07 -13.28
CA MET A 110 -7.67 -1.32 -12.53
C MET A 110 -6.48 -2.15 -13.03
N LYS A 111 -5.81 -1.70 -14.10
CA LYS A 111 -4.58 -2.33 -14.58
C LYS A 111 -3.53 -2.40 -13.46
N GLY A 112 -3.02 -3.60 -13.21
CA GLY A 112 -2.05 -3.90 -12.16
C GLY A 112 -2.60 -4.82 -11.08
N VAL A 113 -3.82 -4.55 -10.57
CA VAL A 113 -4.41 -5.40 -9.52
C VAL A 113 -4.95 -6.73 -10.07
N LEU A 114 -5.29 -6.79 -11.36
CA LEU A 114 -5.76 -8.00 -12.03
C LEU A 114 -4.72 -9.15 -12.04
N GLY A 115 -3.43 -8.84 -11.87
CA GLY A 115 -2.37 -9.84 -11.81
C GLY A 115 -2.18 -10.49 -10.44
N MET A 116 -2.91 -10.04 -9.42
CA MET A 116 -2.73 -10.46 -8.03
C MET A 116 -3.42 -11.80 -7.77
N ARG A 117 -2.66 -12.90 -7.76
CA ARG A 117 -3.19 -14.26 -7.71
C ARG A 117 -3.77 -14.65 -6.35
N LYS A 118 -3.28 -14.05 -5.26
CA LYS A 118 -3.71 -14.38 -3.89
C LYS A 118 -4.60 -13.33 -3.24
N LEU A 119 -4.94 -12.25 -3.94
CA LEU A 119 -5.69 -11.15 -3.36
C LEU A 119 -7.13 -11.58 -3.08
N LYS A 120 -7.50 -11.58 -1.80
CA LYS A 120 -8.83 -11.96 -1.30
C LYS A 120 -9.68 -10.75 -0.94
N VAL A 121 -9.04 -9.68 -0.46
CA VAL A 121 -9.72 -8.46 0.01
C VAL A 121 -9.16 -7.26 -0.73
N LEU A 122 -10.03 -6.51 -1.40
CA LEU A 122 -9.69 -5.24 -2.05
C LEU A 122 -10.65 -4.13 -1.60
N HIS A 123 -10.15 -3.20 -0.80
CA HIS A 123 -10.89 -2.03 -0.37
C HIS A 123 -10.34 -0.78 -1.04
N MET A 124 -11.07 -0.24 -2.01
CA MET A 124 -10.62 0.89 -2.82
C MET A 124 -11.70 1.95 -3.06
N SER A 125 -12.55 2.16 -2.06
CA SER A 125 -13.56 3.22 -2.07
C SER A 125 -12.92 4.61 -2.17
N ASN A 126 -13.63 5.58 -2.74
CA ASN A 126 -13.19 6.96 -2.96
C ASN A 126 -11.88 7.00 -3.76
N ASN A 127 -11.96 6.45 -4.97
CA ASN A 127 -10.97 6.57 -6.04
C ASN A 127 -11.64 7.19 -7.28
N ASN A 128 -10.89 7.37 -8.38
CA ASN A 128 -11.33 8.04 -9.59
C ASN A 128 -11.62 7.06 -10.74
N VAL A 129 -12.04 5.83 -10.44
CA VAL A 129 -12.37 4.82 -11.46
C VAL A 129 -13.69 5.18 -12.12
N LYS A 130 -13.65 5.63 -13.38
CA LYS A 130 -14.83 6.11 -14.12
C LYS A 130 -15.52 5.01 -14.93
N GLU A 131 -14.79 3.98 -15.31
CA GLU A 131 -15.27 2.94 -16.20
C GLU A 131 -15.68 1.69 -15.41
N TRP A 132 -16.98 1.45 -15.27
CA TRP A 132 -17.50 0.21 -14.66
C TRP A 132 -17.01 -1.07 -15.35
N ALA A 133 -16.67 -0.99 -16.63
CA ALA A 133 -16.06 -2.10 -17.36
C ALA A 133 -14.73 -2.55 -16.74
N GLU A 134 -13.96 -1.65 -16.12
CA GLU A 134 -12.73 -1.99 -15.40
C GLU A 134 -13.02 -2.77 -14.12
N VAL A 135 -14.13 -2.46 -13.45
CA VAL A 135 -14.57 -3.17 -12.24
C VAL A 135 -15.02 -4.59 -12.59
N ASN A 136 -15.71 -4.78 -13.73
CA ASN A 136 -16.13 -6.11 -14.18
C ASN A 136 -14.95 -7.06 -14.41
N LYS A 137 -13.75 -6.56 -14.75
CA LYS A 137 -12.55 -7.40 -14.89
C LYS A 137 -12.11 -8.02 -13.57
N LEU A 138 -12.49 -7.45 -12.42
CA LEU A 138 -12.22 -8.07 -11.12
C LEU A 138 -12.99 -9.37 -10.93
N ALA A 139 -14.10 -9.57 -11.66
CA ALA A 139 -14.83 -10.84 -11.61
C ALA A 139 -14.01 -12.02 -12.18
N GLU A 140 -12.96 -11.74 -12.96
CA GLU A 140 -12.02 -12.76 -13.45
C GLU A 140 -11.03 -13.22 -12.36
N MET A 141 -10.94 -12.50 -11.24
CA MET A 141 -10.06 -12.84 -10.13
C MET A 141 -10.71 -13.88 -9.22
N GLU A 142 -10.41 -15.16 -9.46
CA GLU A 142 -10.97 -16.28 -8.67
C GLU A 142 -10.67 -16.20 -7.17
N SER A 143 -9.58 -15.54 -6.79
CA SER A 143 -9.16 -15.40 -5.39
C SER A 143 -9.89 -14.30 -4.63
N LEU A 144 -10.49 -13.33 -5.33
CA LEU A 144 -11.12 -12.15 -4.72
C LEU A 144 -12.47 -12.54 -4.12
N LYS A 145 -12.61 -12.30 -2.82
CA LYS A 145 -13.80 -12.69 -2.03
C LYS A 145 -14.53 -11.49 -1.47
N ASP A 146 -13.78 -10.46 -1.09
CA ASP A 146 -14.31 -9.24 -0.52
C ASP A 146 -13.81 -8.05 -1.33
N PHE A 147 -14.76 -7.28 -1.86
CA PHE A 147 -14.49 -6.12 -2.68
C PHE A 147 -15.38 -4.97 -2.22
N LEU A 148 -14.73 -3.93 -1.70
CA LEU A 148 -15.41 -2.72 -1.26
C LEU A 148 -15.03 -1.53 -2.15
N PHE A 149 -16.02 -1.05 -2.89
CA PHE A 149 -15.90 0.11 -3.78
C PHE A 149 -17.13 1.02 -3.65
N VAL A 150 -16.91 2.25 -3.19
CA VAL A 150 -17.93 3.28 -2.98
C VAL A 150 -17.37 4.64 -3.45
N GLY A 151 -18.09 5.37 -4.31
CA GLY A 151 -17.79 6.75 -4.79
C GLY A 151 -16.95 6.81 -6.08
N THR A 152 -17.17 7.72 -7.04
CA THR A 152 -18.22 8.74 -7.31
C THR A 152 -18.56 8.72 -8.81
N ILE A 153 -19.84 8.93 -9.16
CA ILE A 153 -20.32 9.18 -10.53
C ILE A 153 -19.79 10.52 -11.03
#